data_AF-A0A2V6KD90-F1
#
_entry.id   AF-A0A2V6KD90-F1
#
_cell.length_a   1.000
_cell.length_b   1.000
_cell.length_c   1.000
_cell.angle_alpha   90.00
_cell.angle_beta   90.00
_cell.angle_gamma   90.00
#
_symmetry.space_group_name_H-M   'P 1'
#
loop_
_entity.id
_entity.type
_entity.pdbx_description
1 polymer ?
#
loop_
_entity_poly.entity_id
_entity_poly.type
_entity_poly.pdbx_seq_one_letter_code
_entity_poly.pdbx_strand_id
1 'polypeptide(L)' 'VNAPYIWVKTPDSLTSWEMFDRMLRQVNVVITPGSGFGAQGEGYIRISAFNSRENAEEVARRLQKL' A
#
# COMPACT_ATOMS: atom_id res chain seq x y z
N VAL A 1 7.45 15.55 -3.58
CA VAL A 1 8.92 15.58 -3.37
C VAL A 1 9.32 15.74 -1.90
N ASN A 2 8.38 15.94 -0.96
CA ASN A 2 8.70 16.36 0.43
C ASN A 2 8.24 15.37 1.53
N ALA A 3 7.93 14.12 1.20
CA ALA A 3 7.40 13.18 2.20
C ALA A 3 7.91 11.73 1.95
N PRO A 4 8.27 10.99 3.01
CA PRO A 4 8.82 9.63 2.93
C PRO A 4 7.69 8.58 2.86
N TYR A 5 6.72 8.80 1.98
CA TYR A 5 5.67 7.83 1.67
C TYR A 5 5.11 8.09 0.27
N ILE A 6 4.49 7.07 -0.29
CA ILE A 6 3.72 7.16 -1.54
C ILE A 6 2.25 6.93 -1.25
N TRP A 7 1.40 7.73 -1.90
CA TRP A 7 -0.06 7.62 -1.85
C TRP A 7 -0.55 7.08 -3.18
N VAL A 8 -1.20 5.91 -3.15
CA VAL A 8 -1.49 5.12 -4.34
C VAL A 8 -2.98 4.80 -4.39
N LYS A 9 -3.60 5.01 -5.56
CA LYS A 9 -4.99 4.63 -5.80
C LYS A 9 -5.09 3.11 -5.95
N THR A 10 -6.11 2.51 -5.37
CA THR A 10 -6.37 1.07 -5.51
C THR A 10 -6.79 0.72 -6.94
N PRO A 11 -6.46 -0.47 -7.44
CA PRO A 11 -6.95 -0.96 -8.73
C PRO A 11 -8.41 -1.42 -8.64
N ASP A 12 -9.09 -1.51 -9.79
CA ASP A 12 -10.40 -2.17 -9.97
C ASP A 12 -11.51 -1.75 -8.98
N SER A 13 -11.49 -0.49 -8.54
CA SER A 13 -12.44 0.06 -7.57
C SER A 13 -12.46 -0.67 -6.22
N LEU A 14 -11.37 -1.37 -5.85
CA LEU A 14 -11.23 -1.97 -4.52
C LEU A 14 -11.27 -0.88 -3.44
N THR A 15 -11.91 -1.19 -2.32
CA THR A 15 -11.84 -0.34 -1.13
C THR A 15 -10.43 -0.34 -0.54
N SER A 16 -10.12 0.67 0.25
CA SER A 16 -8.83 0.79 0.92
C SER A 16 -8.54 -0.40 1.84
N TRP A 17 -9.57 -0.96 2.47
CA TRP A 17 -9.46 -2.14 3.35
C TRP A 17 -9.31 -3.45 2.58
N GLU A 18 -10.02 -3.63 1.47
CA GLU A 18 -9.84 -4.81 0.61
C GLU A 18 -8.41 -4.87 0.05
N MET A 19 -7.87 -3.72 -0.37
CA MET A 19 -6.48 -3.67 -0.83
C MET A 19 -5.49 -3.98 0.30
N PHE A 20 -5.75 -3.50 1.52
CA PHE A 20 -4.95 -3.86 2.69
C PHE A 20 -4.92 -5.37 2.93
N ASP A 21 -6.10 -6.01 2.96
CA ASP A 21 -6.21 -7.45 3.19
C ASP A 21 -5.55 -8.26 2.08
N ARG A 22 -5.72 -7.84 0.81
CA ARG A 22 -5.08 -8.49 -0.34
C ARG A 22 -3.56 -8.45 -0.21
N MET A 23 -3.00 -7.28 0.09
CA MET A 23 -1.56 -7.08 0.26
C MET A 23 -0.98 -7.90 1.42
N LEU A 24 -1.69 -7.93 2.56
CA LEU A 24 -1.26 -8.70 3.72
C LEU A 24 -1.29 -10.21 3.45
N ARG A 25 -2.36 -10.70 2.82
CA ARG A 25 -2.59 -12.15 2.67
C ARG A 25 -1.87 -12.76 1.47
N GLN A 26 -1.80 -12.05 0.34
CA GLN A 26 -1.23 -12.60 -0.90
C GLN A 26 0.29 -12.41 -0.99
N VAL A 27 0.80 -11.27 -0.49
CA VAL A 27 2.22 -10.91 -0.64
C VAL A 27 2.93 -10.58 0.67
N ASN A 28 2.22 -10.68 1.80
CA ASN A 28 2.76 -10.40 3.14
C ASN A 28 3.40 -9.02 3.24
N VAL A 29 2.73 -8.01 2.68
CA VAL A 29 3.13 -6.60 2.76
C VAL A 29 2.06 -5.83 3.53
N VAL A 30 2.47 -5.18 4.62
CA VAL A 30 1.61 -4.29 5.39
C VAL A 30 1.62 -2.90 4.76
N ILE A 31 0.45 -2.34 4.53
CA ILE A 31 0.23 -0.97 4.05
C ILE A 31 -0.76 -0.25 4.97
N THR A 32 -0.93 1.07 4.83
CA THR A 32 -1.99 1.77 5.58
C THR A 32 -3.20 2.01 4.66
N PRO A 33 -4.41 1.55 5.03
CA PRO A 33 -5.62 1.84 4.26
C PRO A 33 -5.92 3.34 4.31
N GLY A 34 -6.21 3.94 3.17
CA GLY A 34 -6.42 5.37 3.05
C GLY A 34 -7.67 5.87 3.77
N SER A 35 -8.69 5.02 3.91
CA SER A 35 -9.91 5.33 4.66
C SER A 35 -9.67 5.65 6.14
N GLY A 36 -8.55 5.16 6.70
CA GLY A 36 -8.09 5.54 8.03
C GLY A 36 -7.67 7.01 8.17
N PHE A 37 -7.46 7.71 7.05
CA PHE A 37 -7.15 9.15 7.00
C PHE A 37 -8.38 10.03 6.71
N GLY A 38 -9.57 9.43 6.65
CA GLY A 38 -10.84 10.11 6.38
C GLY A 38 -11.51 9.65 5.08
N ALA A 39 -12.76 10.08 4.85
CA ALA A 39 -13.58 9.64 3.72
C ALA A 39 -12.93 9.87 2.34
N GLN A 40 -12.13 10.93 2.19
CA GLN A 40 -11.43 11.24 0.93
C GLN A 40 -10.23 10.32 0.65
N GLY A 41 -9.85 9.48 1.61
CA GLY A 41 -8.82 8.46 1.43
C GLY A 41 -9.38 7.09 1.04
N GLU A 42 -10.69 6.94 0.87
CA GLU A 42 -11.29 5.71 0.36
C GLU A 42 -10.83 5.44 -1.08
N GLY A 43 -10.54 4.18 -1.40
CA GLY A 43 -9.92 3.78 -2.67
C GLY A 43 -8.45 4.19 -2.81
N TYR A 44 -7.77 4.49 -1.71
CA TYR A 44 -6.33 4.79 -1.68
C TYR A 44 -5.61 4.04 -0.56
N ILE A 45 -4.30 3.91 -0.70
CA ILE A 45 -3.41 3.33 0.29
C ILE A 45 -2.15 4.17 0.45
N ARG A 46 -1.51 4.06 1.61
CA ARG A 46 -0.19 4.63 1.89
C ARG A 46 0.85 3.54 2.04
N ILE A 47 1.98 3.71 1.36
CA ILE A 47 3.17 2.87 1.53
C ILE A 47 4.29 3.73 2.11
N SER A 48 4.85 3.30 3.24
CA SER A 48 5.96 3.97 3.91
C SER A 48 7.27 3.75 3.17
N ALA A 49 8.10 4.79 3.05
CA ALA A 49 9.48 4.65 2.60
C ALA A 49 10.47 4.38 3.76
N PHE A 50 9.98 4.34 5.01
CA PHE A 50 10.79 3.98 6.17
C PHE A 50 10.95 2.46 6.28
N ASN A 51 11.89 1.93 5.52
CA ASN A 51 12.33 0.55 5.61
C ASN A 51 13.78 0.44 5.10
N SER A 52 14.41 -0.72 5.26
CA SER A 52 15.69 -0.97 4.61
C SER A 52 15.53 -1.01 3.09
N ARG A 53 16.61 -0.74 2.35
CA ARG A 53 16.60 -0.82 0.88
C ARG A 53 16.22 -2.22 0.42
N GLU A 54 16.75 -3.24 1.08
CA GLU A 54 16.53 -4.65 0.76
C GLU A 54 15.05 -5.00 0.88
N ASN A 55 14.39 -4.54 1.95
CA ASN A 55 12.95 -4.75 2.14
C ASN A 55 12.13 -3.97 1.10
N ALA A 56 12.53 -2.76 0.73
CA ALA A 56 11.84 -1.98 -0.30
C ALA A 56 11.93 -2.65 -1.68
N GLU A 57 13.10 -3.18 -2.04
CA GLU A 57 13.32 -3.96 -3.27
C GLU A 57 12.50 -5.26 -3.24
N GLU A 58 12.46 -5.96 -2.11
CA GLU A 58 11.64 -7.16 -1.94
C GLU A 58 10.15 -6.88 -2.09
N VAL A 59 9.64 -5.79 -1.49
CA VAL A 59 8.26 -5.34 -1.70
C VAL A 59 7.98 -5.10 -3.18
N ALA A 60 8.90 -4.44 -3.91
CA ALA A 60 8.75 -4.22 -5.34
C ALA A 60 8.69 -5.54 -6.13
N ARG A 61 9.50 -6.55 -5.78
CA ARG A 61 9.42 -7.89 -6.40
C ARG A 61 8.12 -8.61 -6.09
N ARG A 62 7.62 -8.52 -4.86
CA ARG A 62 6.37 -9.18 -4.45
C ARG A 62 5.15 -8.57 -5.12
N LEU A 63 5.15 -7.25 -5.29
CA LEU A 63 4.08 -6.54 -6.00
C LEU A 63 3.91 -7.00 -7.46
N GLN A 64 4.97 -7.48 -8.12
CA GLN A 64 4.87 -8.05 -9.47
C GLN A 64 4.11 -9.38 -9.53
N LYS A 65 3.86 -10.02 -8.38
CA LYS A 65 3.11 -11.28 -8.27
C LYS A 65 1.64 -11.05 -7.89
N LEU A 66 1.24 -9.80 -7.66
CA LEU A 66 -0.11 -9.41 -7.25
C LEU A 66 -1.04 -9.26 -8.46
#